data_AF-A0A2D2AVT9-F1
#
_entry.id   AF-A0A2D2AVT9-F1
#
_cell.length_a   1.000
_cell.length_b   1.000
_cell.length_c   1.000
_cell.angle_alpha   90.00
_cell.angle_beta   90.00
_cell.angle_gamma   90.00
#
_symmetry.space_group_name_H-M   'P 1'
#
loop_
_entity.id
_entity.type
_entity.pdbx_description
1 polymer ?
#
loop_
_entity_poly.entity_id
_entity_poly.type
_entity_poly.pdbx_seq_one_letter_code
_entity_poly.pdbx_strand_id
1 'polypeptide(L)'
;MRLTQRRLASTFLAAGVAGLAGLAGLAPQTARAGEVCDLVGVGDGGAVAPGLGSLACGPAASATGDAALAVGQNASAGGFRAVAIGNNSEADVTDGTAVGQNAQAGGAFTTAVGARSSAQGAGASAFGVTADAVGELSTAIGAASLASGLHASAFGYNSLASGEEATAGGMNSTASGLRSTAFGAESVASGVQSTAFGHGAEASNNVTLAVGGGAKATAEFSSAIGISSRAEGYAAVAVGQSARAMGVYATSSGTASRAEADGSTAVGGMAGVSALRGVAVGYLAQAEAENSVALGANSFADQANTVSVGTVGGERRIVNVADGTGQTDAVNLRQLQQAGATAVATANAYTDTQVTAGVAAANGYTDTRVTAGVTSANAYTDTRTAATLTAANAYTDNRIANLALAFDADVARLNGRIDGLDGDLRRMGAMSAAFAAMAGNTAGQGTGARNRLVIGVGGFEDESAVSVGYARTISPSMALNVGVSTAGRGGTMGGASFGFAW
;
A
#
# COMPACT_ATOMS: atom_id res chain seq x y z
N MET A 1 30.62 -51.76 -98.01
CA MET A 1 31.83 -51.38 -98.76
C MET A 1 33.03 -52.04 -98.07
N ARG A 2 33.21 -53.36 -98.20
CA ARG A 2 34.21 -54.03 -99.08
C ARG A 2 35.57 -53.33 -99.15
N LEU A 3 36.58 -53.93 -98.52
CA LEU A 3 37.88 -54.39 -99.07
C LEU A 3 38.78 -54.80 -97.86
N THR A 4 39.02 -56.08 -97.51
CA THR A 4 40.04 -57.03 -98.04
C THR A 4 41.38 -56.34 -98.35
N GLN A 5 42.59 -56.78 -97.99
CA GLN A 5 43.21 -58.11 -97.79
C GLN A 5 44.70 -57.79 -97.42
N ARG A 6 45.50 -58.52 -96.62
CA ARG A 6 46.38 -59.67 -96.98
C ARG A 6 47.47 -59.72 -95.87
N ARG A 7 47.53 -60.74 -95.01
CA ARG A 7 48.46 -61.88 -95.03
C ARG A 7 49.92 -61.56 -95.43
N LEU A 8 50.85 -61.82 -94.50
CA LEU A 8 52.05 -62.62 -94.75
C LEU A 8 52.55 -63.23 -93.43
N ALA A 9 52.46 -64.55 -93.36
CA ALA A 9 53.13 -65.40 -92.39
C ALA A 9 54.30 -66.07 -93.12
N SER A 10 55.46 -66.12 -92.48
CA SER A 10 56.61 -66.93 -92.90
C SER A 10 57.24 -67.56 -91.66
N THR A 11 56.98 -68.86 -91.53
CA THR A 11 57.66 -69.84 -90.67
C THR A 11 58.96 -70.31 -91.32
N PHE A 12 59.77 -71.11 -90.59
CA PHE A 12 61.03 -71.82 -90.93
C PHE A 12 62.32 -71.11 -90.46
N LEU A 13 63.35 -71.72 -89.83
CA LEU A 13 63.70 -73.09 -89.44
C LEU A 13 64.96 -73.02 -88.52
N ALA A 14 64.93 -73.58 -87.31
CA ALA A 14 65.77 -74.65 -86.68
C ALA A 14 67.31 -74.55 -86.55
N ALA A 15 67.76 -75.05 -85.37
CA ALA A 15 69.03 -75.69 -84.97
C ALA A 15 70.29 -74.80 -84.82
N GLY A 16 70.86 -74.61 -83.62
CA GLY A 16 71.73 -75.52 -82.84
C GLY A 16 73.03 -74.73 -82.54
N VAL A 17 73.85 -74.85 -81.47
CA VAL A 17 74.24 -75.92 -80.56
C VAL A 17 74.93 -75.29 -79.32
N ALA A 18 74.71 -75.93 -78.16
CA ALA A 18 75.49 -76.05 -76.91
C ALA A 18 76.61 -75.06 -76.52
N GLY A 19 76.61 -74.67 -75.22
CA GLY A 19 77.80 -74.11 -74.55
C GLY A 19 77.64 -73.73 -73.08
N LEU A 20 77.82 -74.72 -72.19
CA LEU A 20 78.34 -74.64 -70.81
C LEU A 20 77.66 -73.79 -69.70
N ALA A 21 77.08 -74.53 -68.75
CA ALA A 21 77.27 -74.49 -67.29
C ALA A 21 77.80 -73.21 -66.62
N GLY A 22 76.97 -72.59 -65.78
CA GLY A 22 77.34 -71.62 -64.75
C GLY A 22 76.33 -71.64 -63.61
N LEU A 23 76.82 -71.97 -62.42
CA LEU A 23 76.09 -72.36 -61.21
C LEU A 23 75.17 -71.28 -60.61
N ALA A 24 74.09 -71.79 -60.00
CA ALA A 24 73.54 -71.42 -58.69
C ALA A 24 73.47 -69.91 -58.33
N GLY A 25 72.26 -69.38 -58.50
CA GLY A 25 71.80 -68.16 -57.87
C GLY A 25 70.28 -68.13 -57.79
N LEU A 26 69.67 -69.14 -57.15
CA LEU A 26 68.27 -69.08 -56.71
C LEU A 26 68.18 -68.10 -55.53
N ALA A 27 68.28 -66.81 -55.83
CA ALA A 27 67.70 -65.79 -54.96
C ALA A 27 66.17 -65.86 -55.14
N PRO A 28 65.37 -65.66 -54.08
CA PRO A 28 63.93 -65.52 -54.25
C PRO A 28 63.69 -64.38 -55.24
N GLN A 29 62.98 -64.65 -56.33
CA GLN A 29 62.52 -63.59 -57.21
C GLN A 29 61.52 -62.75 -56.40
N THR A 30 61.98 -61.64 -55.83
CA THR A 30 61.11 -60.56 -55.46
C THR A 30 60.43 -60.08 -56.74
N ALA A 31 59.11 -60.15 -56.77
CA ALA A 31 58.30 -59.75 -57.91
C ALA A 31 58.71 -58.33 -58.34
N ARG A 32 59.27 -58.19 -59.54
CA ARG A 32 59.53 -56.88 -60.15
C ARG A 32 58.18 -56.32 -60.60
N ALA A 33 57.76 -55.21 -60.01
CA ALA A 33 56.77 -54.32 -60.62
C ALA A 33 57.41 -53.73 -61.90
N GLY A 34 57.22 -54.40 -63.02
CA GLY A 34 57.87 -54.05 -64.29
C GLY A 34 57.01 -54.22 -65.53
N GLU A 35 55.78 -54.73 -65.41
CA GLU A 35 54.83 -54.71 -66.53
C GLU A 35 53.80 -53.59 -66.32
N VAL A 36 53.99 -52.58 -67.17
CA VAL A 36 53.09 -51.51 -67.59
C VAL A 36 51.67 -51.66 -67.06
N CYS A 37 51.23 -50.67 -66.29
CA CYS A 37 49.81 -50.37 -66.25
C CYS A 37 49.44 -49.65 -67.56
N ASP A 38 49.27 -50.45 -68.62
CA ASP A 38 48.88 -50.02 -69.96
C ASP A 38 47.36 -49.87 -69.99
N LEU A 39 46.85 -48.68 -70.34
CA LEU A 39 45.40 -48.50 -70.53
C LEU A 39 45.00 -48.57 -72.00
N VAL A 40 45.84 -48.11 -72.95
CA VAL A 40 45.92 -48.47 -74.38
C VAL A 40 47.22 -47.83 -74.93
N GLY A 41 48.16 -48.62 -75.48
CA GLY A 41 49.57 -48.23 -75.57
C GLY A 41 50.07 -47.15 -76.57
N VAL A 42 51.41 -47.02 -76.47
CA VAL A 42 52.51 -46.49 -77.34
C VAL A 42 52.97 -45.00 -77.28
N GLY A 43 54.13 -44.81 -76.61
CA GLY A 43 55.18 -43.77 -76.79
C GLY A 43 54.89 -42.38 -76.18
N ASP A 44 55.62 -41.74 -75.27
CA ASP A 44 57.03 -41.79 -74.85
C ASP A 44 57.18 -41.26 -73.40
N GLY A 45 56.54 -41.89 -72.42
CA GLY A 45 56.62 -41.46 -71.00
C GLY A 45 56.09 -42.52 -70.06
N GLY A 46 56.84 -43.61 -69.86
CA GLY A 46 56.40 -44.74 -69.03
C GLY A 46 56.15 -44.36 -67.57
N ALA A 47 55.38 -45.19 -66.86
CA ALA A 47 55.23 -45.07 -65.41
C ALA A 47 56.56 -45.37 -64.71
N VAL A 48 56.86 -44.64 -63.63
CA VAL A 48 58.13 -44.70 -62.88
C VAL A 48 57.82 -45.00 -61.40
N ALA A 49 58.36 -46.10 -60.86
CA ALA A 49 58.13 -46.53 -59.48
C ALA A 49 59.44 -46.93 -58.76
N PRO A 50 60.34 -45.98 -58.44
CA PRO A 50 61.64 -46.30 -57.84
C PRO A 50 61.58 -46.54 -56.32
N GLY A 51 60.50 -46.15 -55.63
CA GLY A 51 60.36 -46.35 -54.20
C GLY A 51 60.22 -47.84 -53.82
N LEU A 52 60.72 -48.24 -52.66
CA LEU A 52 60.63 -49.61 -52.18
C LEU A 52 59.17 -50.01 -51.98
N GLY A 53 58.70 -51.05 -52.69
CA GLY A 53 57.31 -51.51 -52.60
C GLY A 53 56.28 -50.54 -53.19
N SER A 54 56.71 -49.62 -54.05
CA SER A 54 55.83 -48.67 -54.74
C SER A 54 55.14 -49.28 -55.97
N LEU A 55 54.06 -48.64 -56.43
CA LEU A 55 53.32 -48.98 -57.65
C LEU A 55 53.00 -47.70 -58.44
N ALA A 56 53.40 -47.65 -59.72
CA ALA A 56 53.01 -46.58 -60.65
C ALA A 56 52.26 -47.15 -61.87
N CYS A 57 51.17 -46.49 -62.27
CA CYS A 57 50.24 -46.99 -63.26
C CYS A 57 49.67 -45.88 -64.16
N GLY A 58 49.91 -45.94 -65.47
CA GLY A 58 49.45 -44.96 -66.46
C GLY A 58 50.58 -44.08 -67.05
N PRO A 59 50.31 -43.33 -68.15
CA PRO A 59 51.33 -42.52 -68.81
C PRO A 59 51.90 -41.45 -67.88
N ALA A 60 53.22 -41.40 -67.74
CA ALA A 60 53.97 -40.48 -66.89
C ALA A 60 53.54 -40.47 -65.41
N ALA A 61 52.92 -41.55 -64.92
CA ALA A 61 52.71 -41.74 -63.49
C ALA A 61 54.05 -41.93 -62.76
N SER A 62 54.23 -41.34 -61.59
CA SER A 62 55.48 -41.33 -60.83
C SER A 62 55.23 -41.65 -59.35
N ALA A 63 55.67 -42.81 -58.88
CA ALA A 63 55.62 -43.21 -57.47
C ALA A 63 57.05 -43.30 -56.90
N THR A 64 57.62 -42.16 -56.48
CA THR A 64 59.03 -42.10 -56.02
C THR A 64 59.21 -42.37 -54.54
N GLY A 65 58.17 -42.23 -53.72
CA GLY A 65 58.22 -42.55 -52.30
C GLY A 65 58.15 -44.05 -52.00
N ASP A 66 58.75 -44.49 -50.90
CA ASP A 66 58.63 -45.89 -50.46
C ASP A 66 57.17 -46.20 -50.09
N ALA A 67 56.70 -47.37 -50.51
CA ALA A 67 55.31 -47.84 -50.39
C ALA A 67 54.27 -46.88 -51.02
N ALA A 68 54.66 -46.03 -51.98
CA ALA A 68 53.76 -45.10 -52.65
C ALA A 68 52.94 -45.77 -53.78
N LEU A 69 51.76 -45.22 -54.07
CA LEU A 69 50.84 -45.66 -55.12
C LEU A 69 50.48 -44.49 -56.05
N ALA A 70 50.84 -44.53 -57.32
CA ALA A 70 50.44 -43.55 -58.34
C ALA A 70 49.63 -44.23 -59.46
N VAL A 71 48.39 -43.80 -59.70
CA VAL A 71 47.49 -44.39 -60.72
C VAL A 71 46.78 -43.31 -61.52
N GLY A 72 47.08 -43.18 -62.81
CA GLY A 72 46.50 -42.19 -63.72
C GLY A 72 47.56 -41.46 -64.54
N GLN A 73 47.16 -40.81 -65.62
CA GLN A 73 48.10 -40.00 -66.42
C GLN A 73 48.65 -38.85 -65.56
N ASN A 74 49.97 -38.69 -65.51
CA ASN A 74 50.68 -37.70 -64.68
C ASN A 74 50.38 -37.76 -63.16
N ALA A 75 49.92 -38.89 -62.62
CA ALA A 75 49.76 -39.02 -61.18
C ALA A 75 51.14 -39.02 -60.49
N SER A 76 51.37 -38.18 -59.47
CA SER A 76 52.62 -38.10 -58.70
C SER A 76 52.38 -38.48 -57.25
N ALA A 77 53.10 -39.50 -56.77
CA ALA A 77 53.13 -39.94 -55.37
C ALA A 77 54.58 -39.97 -54.89
N GLY A 78 55.11 -38.80 -54.53
CA GLY A 78 56.51 -38.64 -54.10
C GLY A 78 56.78 -38.88 -52.62
N GLY A 79 55.76 -38.85 -51.76
CA GLY A 79 55.91 -39.03 -50.32
C GLY A 79 55.97 -40.49 -49.85
N PHE A 80 56.52 -40.72 -48.65
CA PHE A 80 56.46 -42.03 -47.99
C PHE A 80 55.01 -42.45 -47.75
N ARG A 81 54.62 -43.65 -48.21
CA ARG A 81 53.24 -44.18 -48.15
C ARG A 81 52.17 -43.29 -48.82
N ALA A 82 52.56 -42.44 -49.76
CA ALA A 82 51.64 -41.58 -50.47
C ALA A 82 50.75 -42.34 -51.47
N VAL A 83 49.53 -41.86 -51.70
CA VAL A 83 48.58 -42.43 -52.65
C VAL A 83 48.06 -41.31 -53.56
N ALA A 84 48.30 -41.40 -54.87
CA ALA A 84 47.79 -40.49 -55.89
C ALA A 84 47.01 -41.29 -56.95
N ILE A 85 45.70 -41.12 -57.03
CA ILE A 85 44.83 -41.83 -57.95
C ILE A 85 43.99 -40.82 -58.74
N GLY A 86 44.29 -40.63 -60.01
CA GLY A 86 43.59 -39.70 -60.89
C GLY A 86 44.52 -39.07 -61.93
N ASN A 87 43.93 -38.44 -62.93
CA ASN A 87 44.70 -37.67 -63.89
C ASN A 87 45.28 -36.41 -63.22
N ASN A 88 46.60 -36.22 -63.27
CA ASN A 88 47.33 -35.13 -62.59
C ASN A 88 47.07 -35.04 -61.07
N SER A 89 46.76 -36.16 -60.40
CA SER A 89 46.68 -36.17 -58.93
C SER A 89 48.07 -36.11 -58.32
N GLU A 90 48.25 -35.35 -57.24
CA GLU A 90 49.56 -35.10 -56.61
C GLU A 90 49.52 -35.39 -55.11
N ALA A 91 50.42 -36.24 -54.64
CA ALA A 91 50.63 -36.59 -53.24
C ALA A 91 52.14 -36.74 -52.97
N ASP A 92 52.87 -35.63 -53.01
CA ASP A 92 54.34 -35.61 -52.85
C ASP A 92 54.80 -35.45 -51.40
N VAL A 93 53.91 -35.80 -50.47
CA VAL A 93 54.06 -35.63 -49.02
C VAL A 93 53.83 -36.95 -48.28
N THR A 94 54.49 -37.11 -47.14
CA THR A 94 54.35 -38.31 -46.29
C THR A 94 52.89 -38.53 -45.91
N ASP A 95 52.40 -39.76 -46.12
CA ASP A 95 51.02 -40.16 -45.84
C ASP A 95 49.94 -39.31 -46.53
N GLY A 96 50.28 -38.64 -47.63
CA GLY A 96 49.32 -37.91 -48.45
C GLY A 96 48.45 -38.85 -49.28
N THR A 97 47.15 -38.63 -49.32
CA THR A 97 46.21 -39.37 -50.18
C THR A 97 45.46 -38.40 -51.08
N ALA A 98 45.71 -38.41 -52.38
CA ALA A 98 45.00 -37.63 -53.39
C ALA A 98 44.23 -38.56 -54.35
N VAL A 99 42.89 -38.48 -54.36
CA VAL A 99 42.03 -39.32 -55.21
C VAL A 99 41.07 -38.45 -56.00
N GLY A 100 41.31 -38.32 -57.31
CA GLY A 100 40.52 -37.51 -58.23
C GLY A 100 41.38 -36.79 -59.26
N GLN A 101 40.75 -36.32 -60.33
CA GLN A 101 41.44 -35.54 -61.35
C GLN A 101 41.92 -34.19 -60.75
N ASN A 102 43.21 -33.88 -60.84
CA ASN A 102 43.85 -32.74 -60.17
C ASN A 102 43.65 -32.69 -58.64
N ALA A 103 43.42 -33.82 -57.97
CA ALA A 103 43.40 -33.83 -56.51
C ALA A 103 44.82 -33.57 -55.96
N GLN A 104 44.95 -32.76 -54.91
CA GLN A 104 46.24 -32.37 -54.33
C GLN A 104 46.25 -32.65 -52.83
N ALA A 105 47.18 -33.50 -52.40
CA ALA A 105 47.55 -33.70 -51.01
C ALA A 105 48.90 -33.00 -50.77
N GLY A 106 48.86 -31.73 -50.37
CA GLY A 106 50.03 -30.85 -50.26
C GLY A 106 50.65 -30.74 -48.86
N GLY A 107 49.94 -31.21 -47.82
CA GLY A 107 50.44 -31.28 -46.44
C GLY A 107 50.73 -32.71 -45.98
N ALA A 108 51.64 -32.92 -45.02
CA ALA A 108 51.86 -34.25 -44.45
C ALA A 108 50.57 -34.80 -43.80
N PHE A 109 50.32 -36.10 -43.90
CA PHE A 109 49.13 -36.78 -43.35
C PHE A 109 47.78 -36.27 -43.90
N THR A 110 47.76 -35.74 -45.12
CA THR A 110 46.54 -35.18 -45.72
C THR A 110 45.73 -36.18 -46.52
N THR A 111 44.44 -35.91 -46.68
CA THR A 111 43.57 -36.67 -47.57
C THR A 111 42.72 -35.72 -48.42
N ALA A 112 42.86 -35.77 -49.74
CA ALA A 112 42.09 -35.02 -50.72
C ALA A 112 41.36 -36.00 -51.66
N VAL A 113 40.03 -36.02 -51.62
CA VAL A 113 39.19 -36.91 -52.43
C VAL A 113 38.14 -36.10 -53.18
N GLY A 114 38.24 -36.07 -54.51
CA GLY A 114 37.37 -35.31 -55.40
C GLY A 114 38.14 -34.71 -56.57
N ALA A 115 37.46 -34.38 -57.66
CA ALA A 115 38.10 -33.64 -58.75
C ALA A 115 38.49 -32.24 -58.25
N ARG A 116 39.77 -31.87 -58.39
CA ARG A 116 40.34 -30.60 -57.91
C ARG A 116 40.22 -30.37 -56.40
N SER A 117 40.02 -31.41 -55.58
CA SER A 117 40.11 -31.25 -54.13
C SER A 117 41.54 -30.95 -53.70
N SER A 118 41.75 -30.06 -52.75
CA SER A 118 43.07 -29.67 -52.24
C SER A 118 43.10 -29.75 -50.72
N ALA A 119 44.06 -30.49 -50.17
CA ALA A 119 44.33 -30.58 -48.74
C ALA A 119 45.78 -30.14 -48.50
N GLN A 120 45.98 -28.90 -48.05
CA GLN A 120 47.30 -28.25 -47.98
C GLN A 120 47.87 -28.18 -46.57
N GLY A 121 47.01 -28.05 -45.54
CA GLY A 121 47.45 -28.02 -44.15
C GLY A 121 47.87 -29.40 -43.66
N ALA A 122 48.83 -29.50 -42.74
CA ALA A 122 49.21 -30.79 -42.15
C ALA A 122 48.00 -31.46 -41.47
N GLY A 123 47.76 -32.74 -41.75
CA GLY A 123 46.60 -33.48 -41.24
C GLY A 123 45.24 -33.04 -41.81
N ALA A 124 45.20 -32.16 -42.82
CA ALA A 124 43.97 -31.66 -43.40
C ALA A 124 43.24 -32.71 -44.26
N SER A 125 41.92 -32.58 -44.33
CA SER A 125 41.04 -33.49 -45.05
C SER A 125 40.06 -32.74 -45.95
N ALA A 126 40.13 -32.94 -47.27
CA ALA A 126 39.25 -32.35 -48.27
C ALA A 126 38.46 -33.44 -49.01
N PHE A 127 37.14 -33.45 -48.90
CA PHE A 127 36.24 -34.41 -49.54
C PHE A 127 35.17 -33.68 -50.36
N GLY A 128 35.28 -33.72 -51.69
CA GLY A 128 34.34 -33.08 -52.60
C GLY A 128 35.03 -32.48 -53.82
N VAL A 129 34.26 -32.25 -54.90
CA VAL A 129 34.78 -31.52 -56.07
C VAL A 129 35.13 -30.10 -55.63
N THR A 130 36.37 -29.68 -55.90
CA THR A 130 36.92 -28.38 -55.49
C THR A 130 36.81 -28.08 -53.99
N ALA A 131 36.74 -29.10 -53.12
CA ALA A 131 36.87 -28.91 -51.68
C ALA A 131 38.30 -28.48 -51.33
N ASP A 132 38.47 -27.48 -50.46
CA ASP A 132 39.77 -26.89 -50.14
C ASP A 132 39.97 -26.82 -48.62
N ALA A 133 40.92 -27.60 -48.10
CA ALA A 133 41.28 -27.67 -46.70
C ALA A 133 42.71 -27.11 -46.52
N VAL A 134 42.80 -25.81 -46.25
CA VAL A 134 44.06 -25.05 -46.21
C VAL A 134 44.66 -25.03 -44.80
N GLY A 135 43.82 -24.96 -43.77
CA GLY A 135 44.28 -24.90 -42.39
C GLY A 135 44.90 -26.22 -41.92
N GLU A 136 45.87 -26.16 -41.01
CA GLU A 136 46.35 -27.36 -40.32
C GLU A 136 45.20 -28.02 -39.53
N LEU A 137 45.13 -29.35 -39.60
CA LEU A 137 44.07 -30.17 -39.02
C LEU A 137 42.65 -29.72 -39.41
N SER A 138 42.51 -29.04 -40.55
CA SER A 138 41.22 -28.58 -41.06
C SER A 138 40.48 -29.68 -41.83
N THR A 139 39.16 -29.58 -41.90
CA THR A 139 38.31 -30.53 -42.61
C THR A 139 37.33 -29.79 -43.51
N ALA A 140 37.35 -30.04 -44.81
CA ALA A 140 36.43 -29.50 -45.80
C ALA A 140 35.66 -30.66 -46.46
N ILE A 141 34.34 -30.76 -46.25
CA ILE A 141 33.49 -31.80 -46.83
C ILE A 141 32.32 -31.14 -47.57
N GLY A 142 32.31 -31.26 -48.89
CA GLY A 142 31.29 -30.68 -49.76
C GLY A 142 31.89 -30.09 -51.02
N ALA A 143 31.10 -29.97 -52.08
CA ALA A 143 31.59 -29.32 -53.28
C ALA A 143 31.84 -27.82 -53.01
N ALA A 144 33.04 -27.34 -53.36
CA ALA A 144 33.49 -25.97 -53.08
C ALA A 144 33.50 -25.55 -51.59
N SER A 145 33.50 -26.50 -50.64
CA SER A 145 33.70 -26.15 -49.22
C SER A 145 35.13 -25.66 -48.99
N LEU A 146 35.33 -24.60 -48.21
CA LEU A 146 36.63 -24.05 -47.86
C LEU A 146 36.82 -24.02 -46.33
N ALA A 147 37.79 -24.78 -45.84
CA ALA A 147 38.24 -24.72 -44.45
C ALA A 147 39.66 -24.13 -44.40
N SER A 148 39.77 -22.83 -44.15
CA SER A 148 41.06 -22.10 -44.18
C SER A 148 41.63 -21.76 -42.81
N GLY A 149 40.83 -21.83 -41.75
CA GLY A 149 41.30 -21.63 -40.38
C GLY A 149 42.02 -22.87 -39.82
N LEU A 150 42.92 -22.65 -38.85
CA LEU A 150 43.53 -23.73 -38.06
C LEU A 150 42.41 -24.49 -37.30
N HIS A 151 42.42 -25.83 -37.34
CA HIS A 151 41.36 -26.68 -36.77
C HIS A 151 39.94 -26.40 -37.30
N ALA A 152 39.80 -25.68 -38.42
CA ALA A 152 38.49 -25.30 -38.94
C ALA A 152 37.79 -26.48 -39.64
N SER A 153 36.46 -26.50 -39.56
CA SER A 153 35.64 -27.54 -40.20
C SER A 153 34.53 -26.92 -41.04
N ALA A 154 34.54 -27.18 -42.35
CA ALA A 154 33.54 -26.73 -43.32
C ALA A 154 32.78 -27.94 -43.88
N PHE A 155 31.47 -28.01 -43.67
CA PHE A 155 30.59 -29.07 -44.16
C PHE A 155 29.45 -28.47 -45.00
N GLY A 156 29.34 -28.84 -46.27
CA GLY A 156 28.27 -28.41 -47.16
C GLY A 156 28.74 -27.80 -48.48
N TYR A 157 27.81 -27.57 -49.40
CA TYR A 157 28.13 -26.88 -50.66
C TYR A 157 28.48 -25.43 -50.38
N ASN A 158 29.67 -24.99 -50.83
CA ASN A 158 30.14 -23.61 -50.66
C ASN A 158 30.17 -23.13 -49.19
N SER A 159 30.35 -24.03 -48.22
CA SER A 159 30.53 -23.66 -46.81
C SER A 159 31.92 -23.08 -46.58
N LEU A 160 32.03 -22.01 -45.80
CA LEU A 160 33.30 -21.33 -45.49
C LEU A 160 33.57 -21.34 -43.98
N ALA A 161 34.63 -22.02 -43.54
CA ALA A 161 35.16 -21.94 -42.19
C ALA A 161 36.56 -21.31 -42.22
N SER A 162 36.64 -20.00 -41.99
CA SER A 162 37.89 -19.23 -42.09
C SER A 162 38.47 -18.77 -40.75
N GLY A 163 37.67 -18.79 -39.68
CA GLY A 163 38.18 -18.57 -38.33
C GLY A 163 38.94 -19.81 -37.81
N GLU A 164 39.93 -19.59 -36.94
CA GLU A 164 40.54 -20.67 -36.16
C GLU A 164 39.48 -21.34 -35.27
N GLU A 165 39.50 -22.68 -35.22
CA GLU A 165 38.50 -23.52 -34.53
C GLU A 165 37.04 -23.24 -34.98
N ALA A 166 36.86 -22.64 -36.16
CA ALA A 166 35.53 -22.33 -36.67
C ALA A 166 34.86 -23.55 -37.28
N THR A 167 33.54 -23.66 -37.11
CA THR A 167 32.74 -24.72 -37.74
C THR A 167 31.63 -24.09 -38.59
N ALA A 168 31.64 -24.36 -39.90
CA ALA A 168 30.59 -23.96 -40.83
C ALA A 168 29.89 -25.21 -41.37
N GLY A 169 28.60 -25.39 -41.10
CA GLY A 169 27.81 -26.55 -41.51
C GLY A 169 26.52 -26.16 -42.21
N GLY A 170 26.43 -26.30 -43.52
CA GLY A 170 25.27 -25.94 -44.32
C GLY A 170 25.64 -25.45 -45.71
N MET A 171 24.66 -25.41 -46.61
CA MET A 171 24.85 -24.77 -47.91
C MET A 171 25.13 -23.27 -47.70
N ASN A 172 26.25 -22.77 -48.23
CA ASN A 172 26.59 -21.35 -48.15
C ASN A 172 26.73 -20.78 -46.71
N SER A 173 26.96 -21.64 -45.71
CA SER A 173 27.19 -21.21 -44.33
C SER A 173 28.59 -20.59 -44.19
N THR A 174 28.74 -19.54 -43.39
CA THR A 174 30.02 -18.85 -43.15
C THR A 174 30.33 -18.74 -41.66
N ALA A 175 31.45 -19.31 -41.22
CA ALA A 175 32.01 -19.15 -39.88
C ALA A 175 33.41 -18.50 -39.99
N SER A 176 33.49 -17.19 -39.74
CA SER A 176 34.73 -16.41 -39.93
C SER A 176 35.34 -15.87 -38.64
N GLY A 177 34.62 -15.93 -37.52
CA GLY A 177 35.16 -15.56 -36.22
C GLY A 177 36.00 -16.68 -35.59
N LEU A 178 36.97 -16.32 -34.75
CA LEU A 178 37.69 -17.28 -33.90
C LEU A 178 36.69 -18.06 -33.03
N ARG A 179 36.76 -19.40 -33.04
CA ARG A 179 35.84 -20.28 -32.29
C ARG A 179 34.36 -20.05 -32.63
N SER A 180 34.07 -19.59 -33.85
CA SER A 180 32.69 -19.36 -34.31
C SER A 180 32.03 -20.64 -34.82
N THR A 181 30.71 -20.72 -34.71
CA THR A 181 29.92 -21.85 -35.22
C THR A 181 28.75 -21.33 -36.04
N ALA A 182 28.68 -21.68 -37.33
CA ALA A 182 27.57 -21.36 -38.21
C ALA A 182 26.96 -22.67 -38.73
N PHE A 183 25.73 -23.00 -38.33
CA PHE A 183 25.04 -24.20 -38.77
C PHE A 183 23.66 -23.89 -39.34
N GLY A 184 23.42 -24.26 -40.60
CA GLY A 184 22.21 -23.93 -41.36
C GLY A 184 22.55 -23.34 -42.73
N ALA A 185 21.64 -23.49 -43.70
CA ALA A 185 21.85 -22.87 -45.01
C ALA A 185 21.90 -21.34 -44.86
N GLU A 186 22.93 -20.70 -45.42
CA GLU A 186 23.15 -19.24 -45.34
C GLU A 186 23.35 -18.69 -43.90
N SER A 187 23.63 -19.55 -42.91
CA SER A 187 23.96 -19.06 -41.56
C SER A 187 25.32 -18.35 -41.54
N VAL A 188 25.43 -17.25 -40.81
CA VAL A 188 26.65 -16.44 -40.71
C VAL A 188 27.04 -16.25 -39.24
N ALA A 189 28.24 -16.70 -38.85
CA ALA A 189 28.85 -16.46 -37.55
C ALA A 189 30.21 -15.76 -37.76
N SER A 190 30.24 -14.44 -37.65
CA SER A 190 31.45 -13.64 -37.96
C SER A 190 32.15 -13.06 -36.73
N GLY A 191 31.47 -13.02 -35.57
CA GLY A 191 32.08 -12.59 -34.32
C GLY A 191 32.93 -13.66 -33.63
N VAL A 192 33.85 -13.25 -32.76
CA VAL A 192 34.63 -14.18 -31.94
C VAL A 192 33.70 -14.92 -30.97
N GLN A 193 33.82 -16.25 -30.88
CA GLN A 193 32.94 -17.11 -30.08
C GLN A 193 31.44 -16.94 -30.39
N SER A 194 31.11 -16.49 -31.61
CA SER A 194 29.72 -16.36 -32.06
C SER A 194 29.13 -17.69 -32.49
N THR A 195 27.83 -17.86 -32.28
CA THR A 195 27.10 -19.07 -32.69
C THR A 195 25.84 -18.67 -33.46
N ALA A 196 25.72 -19.10 -34.71
CA ALA A 196 24.55 -18.96 -35.55
C ALA A 196 23.99 -20.35 -35.90
N PHE A 197 22.74 -20.63 -35.54
CA PHE A 197 22.08 -21.91 -35.78
C PHE A 197 20.70 -21.69 -36.41
N GLY A 198 20.52 -22.05 -37.68
CA GLY A 198 19.28 -21.90 -38.43
C GLY A 198 19.50 -21.32 -39.84
N HIS A 199 18.53 -21.49 -40.72
CA HIS A 199 18.60 -20.91 -42.08
C HIS A 199 18.65 -19.38 -42.01
N GLY A 200 19.70 -18.78 -42.57
CA GLY A 200 19.92 -17.32 -42.53
C GLY A 200 20.09 -16.73 -41.13
N ALA A 201 20.41 -17.54 -40.11
CA ALA A 201 20.74 -17.04 -38.77
C ALA A 201 22.06 -16.24 -38.82
N GLU A 202 22.12 -15.11 -38.12
CA GLU A 202 23.23 -14.16 -38.19
C GLU A 202 23.72 -13.78 -36.78
N ALA A 203 24.98 -14.13 -36.49
CA ALA A 203 25.69 -13.81 -35.25
C ALA A 203 26.97 -13.01 -35.58
N SER A 204 26.84 -11.68 -35.64
CA SER A 204 27.84 -10.80 -36.29
C SER A 204 28.84 -10.12 -35.35
N ASN A 205 28.69 -10.29 -34.04
CA ASN A 205 29.53 -9.66 -33.02
C ASN A 205 30.07 -10.66 -32.00
N ASN A 206 31.00 -10.23 -31.15
CA ASN A 206 31.67 -11.14 -30.20
C ASN A 206 30.68 -11.70 -29.17
N VAL A 207 30.84 -12.99 -28.87
CA VAL A 207 30.07 -13.73 -27.85
C VAL A 207 28.56 -13.60 -28.10
N THR A 208 28.15 -13.73 -29.37
CA THR A 208 26.73 -13.66 -29.77
C THR A 208 26.12 -15.03 -30.01
N LEU A 209 24.81 -15.13 -29.81
CA LEU A 209 24.02 -16.34 -30.05
C LEU A 209 22.80 -16.02 -30.90
N ALA A 210 22.72 -16.54 -32.12
CA ALA A 210 21.56 -16.46 -32.99
C ALA A 210 21.01 -17.87 -33.25
N VAL A 211 19.81 -18.19 -32.75
CA VAL A 211 19.20 -19.51 -32.90
C VAL A 211 17.79 -19.36 -33.47
N GLY A 212 17.55 -19.90 -34.66
CA GLY A 212 16.28 -19.83 -35.38
C GLY A 212 16.45 -19.25 -36.79
N GLY A 213 15.51 -19.57 -37.68
CA GLY A 213 15.54 -19.07 -39.06
C GLY A 213 15.49 -17.54 -39.10
N GLY A 214 16.50 -16.91 -39.70
CA GLY A 214 16.62 -15.44 -39.77
C GLY A 214 16.79 -14.75 -38.42
N ALA A 215 17.16 -15.46 -37.34
CA ALA A 215 17.50 -14.84 -36.06
C ALA A 215 18.76 -13.95 -36.21
N LYS A 216 18.76 -12.78 -35.58
CA LYS A 216 19.86 -11.80 -35.70
C LYS A 216 20.36 -11.36 -34.33
N ALA A 217 21.58 -11.76 -33.98
CA ALA A 217 22.32 -11.28 -32.82
C ALA A 217 23.51 -10.43 -33.31
N THR A 218 23.28 -9.13 -33.46
CA THR A 218 24.20 -8.23 -34.18
C THR A 218 24.90 -7.22 -33.28
N ALA A 219 24.77 -7.33 -31.96
CA ALA A 219 25.52 -6.53 -30.99
C ALA A 219 26.33 -7.42 -30.05
N GLU A 220 27.41 -6.89 -29.45
CA GLU A 220 28.26 -7.67 -28.56
C GLU A 220 27.47 -8.24 -27.36
N PHE A 221 27.76 -9.49 -26.99
CA PHE A 221 27.06 -10.25 -25.94
C PHE A 221 25.55 -10.48 -26.17
N SER A 222 25.03 -10.15 -27.35
CA SER A 222 23.59 -10.28 -27.63
C SER A 222 23.17 -11.72 -27.91
N SER A 223 21.91 -12.04 -27.58
CA SER A 223 21.31 -13.36 -27.82
C SER A 223 19.94 -13.22 -28.46
N ALA A 224 19.77 -13.76 -29.67
CA ALA A 224 18.52 -13.81 -30.41
C ALA A 224 18.08 -15.27 -30.59
N ILE A 225 16.99 -15.68 -29.94
CA ILE A 225 16.46 -17.04 -29.95
C ILE A 225 15.02 -17.03 -30.43
N GLY A 226 14.76 -17.57 -31.62
CA GLY A 226 13.46 -17.62 -32.26
C GLY A 226 13.51 -17.16 -33.72
N ILE A 227 12.56 -17.63 -34.54
CA ILE A 227 12.46 -17.25 -35.95
C ILE A 227 12.31 -15.73 -36.06
N SER A 228 13.19 -15.09 -36.83
CA SER A 228 13.23 -13.64 -37.04
C SER A 228 13.34 -12.82 -35.74
N SER A 229 13.83 -13.41 -34.65
CA SER A 229 14.20 -12.68 -33.44
C SER A 229 15.39 -11.74 -33.73
N ARG A 230 15.43 -10.59 -33.06
CA ARG A 230 16.45 -9.55 -33.26
C ARG A 230 16.94 -9.04 -31.90
N ALA A 231 18.21 -9.29 -31.61
CA ALA A 231 18.93 -8.71 -30.48
C ALA A 231 20.05 -7.82 -31.03
N GLU A 232 19.81 -6.51 -31.03
CA GLU A 232 20.66 -5.50 -31.72
C GLU A 232 21.25 -4.46 -30.77
N GLY A 233 20.87 -4.48 -29.50
CA GLY A 233 21.52 -3.71 -28.44
C GLY A 233 22.65 -4.46 -27.75
N TYR A 234 23.63 -3.74 -27.19
CA TYR A 234 24.71 -4.34 -26.40
C TYR A 234 24.15 -5.18 -25.25
N ALA A 235 24.59 -6.43 -25.13
CA ALA A 235 24.10 -7.41 -24.15
C ALA A 235 22.56 -7.59 -24.15
N ALA A 236 21.91 -7.33 -25.29
CA ALA A 236 20.47 -7.49 -25.43
C ALA A 236 20.06 -8.96 -25.60
N VAL A 237 18.88 -9.31 -25.09
CA VAL A 237 18.32 -10.66 -25.16
C VAL A 237 16.95 -10.61 -25.81
N ALA A 238 16.78 -11.28 -26.96
CA ALA A 238 15.51 -11.43 -27.65
C ALA A 238 15.12 -12.91 -27.73
N VAL A 239 14.04 -13.31 -27.07
CA VAL A 239 13.56 -14.70 -27.03
C VAL A 239 12.11 -14.77 -27.49
N GLY A 240 11.85 -15.43 -28.61
CA GLY A 240 10.51 -15.57 -29.20
C GLY A 240 10.49 -15.22 -30.68
N GLN A 241 9.48 -15.73 -31.39
CA GLN A 241 9.29 -15.40 -32.81
C GLN A 241 9.10 -13.90 -32.97
N SER A 242 9.87 -13.27 -33.84
CA SER A 242 9.88 -11.81 -34.05
C SER A 242 10.10 -10.96 -32.79
N ALA A 243 10.64 -11.51 -31.70
CA ALA A 243 11.02 -10.72 -30.52
C ALA A 243 12.12 -9.72 -30.91
N ARG A 244 12.02 -8.47 -30.40
CA ARG A 244 12.99 -7.40 -30.69
C ARG A 244 13.53 -6.81 -29.40
N ALA A 245 14.83 -6.89 -29.20
CA ALA A 245 15.57 -6.22 -28.14
C ALA A 245 16.60 -5.29 -28.79
N MET A 246 16.27 -3.99 -28.87
CA MET A 246 17.03 -2.99 -29.63
C MET A 246 17.90 -2.10 -28.72
N GLY A 247 17.47 -1.88 -27.47
CA GLY A 247 18.22 -1.06 -26.51
C GLY A 247 19.39 -1.79 -25.86
N VAL A 248 20.33 -1.03 -25.32
CA VAL A 248 21.45 -1.56 -24.52
C VAL A 248 20.90 -2.21 -23.25
N TYR A 249 21.34 -3.42 -22.92
CA TYR A 249 20.81 -4.26 -21.84
C TYR A 249 19.30 -4.57 -21.94
N ALA A 250 18.70 -4.43 -23.13
CA ALA A 250 17.28 -4.69 -23.30
C ALA A 250 16.96 -6.19 -23.27
N THR A 251 15.87 -6.56 -22.62
CA THR A 251 15.35 -7.93 -22.61
C THR A 251 13.96 -7.95 -23.24
N SER A 252 13.79 -8.75 -24.28
CA SER A 252 12.52 -8.95 -24.98
C SER A 252 12.21 -10.45 -25.02
N SER A 253 11.16 -10.87 -24.33
CA SER A 253 10.78 -12.28 -24.23
C SER A 253 9.30 -12.47 -24.52
N GLY A 254 8.96 -13.11 -25.64
CA GLY A 254 7.60 -13.31 -26.11
C GLY A 254 7.49 -13.20 -27.63
N THR A 255 6.41 -13.75 -28.19
CA THR A 255 6.14 -13.57 -29.63
C THR A 255 5.87 -12.10 -29.91
N ALA A 256 6.64 -11.51 -30.82
CA ALA A 256 6.57 -10.11 -31.21
C ALA A 256 6.70 -9.10 -30.05
N SER A 257 7.33 -9.48 -28.93
CA SER A 257 7.67 -8.54 -27.86
C SER A 257 8.71 -7.51 -28.34
N ARG A 258 8.70 -6.31 -27.77
CA ARG A 258 9.55 -5.18 -28.17
C ARG A 258 10.11 -4.47 -26.96
N ALA A 259 11.43 -4.55 -26.78
CA ALA A 259 12.20 -3.80 -25.81
C ALA A 259 13.10 -2.84 -26.60
N GLU A 260 12.59 -1.64 -26.90
CA GLU A 260 13.21 -0.71 -27.87
C GLU A 260 14.18 0.29 -27.23
N ALA A 261 14.05 0.53 -25.93
CA ALA A 261 14.87 1.50 -25.19
C ALA A 261 15.95 0.83 -24.31
N ASP A 262 16.94 1.59 -23.87
CA ASP A 262 18.00 1.09 -23.00
C ASP A 262 17.46 0.64 -21.64
N GLY A 263 18.00 -0.47 -21.12
CA GLY A 263 17.57 -1.10 -19.87
C GLY A 263 16.11 -1.56 -19.87
N SER A 264 15.45 -1.61 -21.03
CA SER A 264 14.04 -1.99 -21.11
C SER A 264 13.83 -3.49 -20.96
N THR A 265 12.71 -3.89 -20.36
CA THR A 265 12.32 -5.30 -20.21
C THR A 265 10.88 -5.51 -20.68
N ALA A 266 10.69 -6.20 -21.79
CA ALA A 266 9.38 -6.58 -22.33
C ALA A 266 9.20 -8.10 -22.23
N VAL A 267 8.28 -8.57 -21.39
CA VAL A 267 8.00 -10.00 -21.19
C VAL A 267 6.52 -10.28 -21.43
N GLY A 268 6.21 -11.08 -22.43
CA GLY A 268 4.86 -11.40 -22.88
C GLY A 268 4.68 -11.18 -24.38
N GLY A 269 3.75 -11.91 -24.99
CA GLY A 269 3.43 -11.71 -26.40
C GLY A 269 2.98 -10.28 -26.67
N MET A 270 3.62 -9.62 -27.64
CA MET A 270 3.37 -8.22 -27.98
C MET A 270 3.52 -7.22 -26.81
N ALA A 271 4.23 -7.58 -25.73
CA ALA A 271 4.63 -6.61 -24.73
C ALA A 271 5.56 -5.57 -25.36
N GLY A 272 5.38 -4.29 -25.02
CA GLY A 272 6.11 -3.18 -25.62
C GLY A 272 6.71 -2.25 -24.56
N VAL A 273 7.99 -1.90 -24.73
CA VAL A 273 8.65 -0.85 -23.96
C VAL A 273 9.39 0.07 -24.92
N SER A 274 8.96 1.33 -24.96
CA SER A 274 9.55 2.38 -25.79
C SER A 274 10.34 3.41 -24.98
N ALA A 275 10.30 3.34 -23.64
CA ALA A 275 10.95 4.28 -22.75
C ALA A 275 12.13 3.68 -21.95
N LEU A 276 13.11 4.53 -21.65
CA LEU A 276 14.32 4.20 -20.90
C LEU A 276 13.99 3.55 -19.56
N ARG A 277 14.63 2.40 -19.26
CA ARG A 277 14.45 1.61 -18.03
C ARG A 277 12.99 1.18 -17.78
N GLY A 278 12.14 1.17 -18.81
CA GLY A 278 10.76 0.73 -18.70
C GLY A 278 10.65 -0.80 -18.58
N VAL A 279 9.58 -1.26 -17.94
CA VAL A 279 9.29 -2.68 -17.77
C VAL A 279 7.84 -2.95 -18.15
N ALA A 280 7.61 -3.85 -19.11
CA ALA A 280 6.28 -4.31 -19.48
C ALA A 280 6.21 -5.83 -19.32
N VAL A 281 5.33 -6.31 -18.43
CA VAL A 281 5.16 -7.75 -18.14
C VAL A 281 3.70 -8.15 -18.33
N GLY A 282 3.41 -8.86 -19.42
CA GLY A 282 2.08 -9.35 -19.77
C GLY A 282 1.81 -9.22 -21.27
N TYR A 283 0.84 -9.99 -21.76
CA TYR A 283 0.37 -9.87 -23.15
C TYR A 283 -0.16 -8.45 -23.41
N LEU A 284 0.37 -7.77 -24.43
CA LEU A 284 0.04 -6.37 -24.76
C LEU A 284 0.31 -5.34 -23.64
N ALA A 285 1.13 -5.67 -22.63
CA ALA A 285 1.57 -4.68 -21.65
C ALA A 285 2.46 -3.61 -22.32
N GLN A 286 2.27 -2.34 -21.99
CA GLN A 286 2.96 -1.22 -22.63
C GLN A 286 3.52 -0.24 -21.58
N ALA A 287 4.83 -0.04 -21.58
CA ALA A 287 5.51 0.97 -20.77
C ALA A 287 6.13 2.05 -21.66
N GLU A 288 5.51 3.23 -21.65
CA GLU A 288 5.85 4.37 -22.53
C GLU A 288 6.49 5.54 -21.80
N ALA A 289 6.63 5.46 -20.46
CA ALA A 289 7.28 6.47 -19.66
C ALA A 289 8.58 5.97 -19.01
N GLU A 290 9.54 6.89 -18.79
CA GLU A 290 10.85 6.56 -18.20
C GLU A 290 10.67 5.91 -16.81
N ASN A 291 11.43 4.84 -16.56
CA ASN A 291 11.46 4.14 -15.27
C ASN A 291 10.06 3.72 -14.79
N SER A 292 9.16 3.39 -15.73
CA SER A 292 7.80 2.95 -15.45
C SER A 292 7.63 1.44 -15.61
N VAL A 293 6.66 0.87 -14.90
CA VAL A 293 6.35 -0.57 -14.93
C VAL A 293 4.88 -0.76 -15.32
N ALA A 294 4.60 -1.42 -16.44
CA ALA A 294 3.29 -1.93 -16.80
C ALA A 294 3.20 -3.42 -16.44
N LEU A 295 2.40 -3.73 -15.42
CA LEU A 295 2.29 -5.08 -14.85
C LEU A 295 0.91 -5.68 -15.13
N GLY A 296 0.86 -6.74 -15.93
CA GLY A 296 -0.36 -7.44 -16.33
C GLY A 296 -0.74 -7.21 -17.80
N ALA A 297 -1.61 -8.09 -18.33
CA ALA A 297 -2.02 -8.02 -19.74
C ALA A 297 -2.79 -6.72 -20.04
N ASN A 298 -2.48 -6.03 -21.13
CA ASN A 298 -3.06 -4.71 -21.48
C ASN A 298 -2.82 -3.61 -20.42
N SER A 299 -1.90 -3.79 -19.47
CA SER A 299 -1.51 -2.68 -18.59
C SER A 299 -0.79 -1.61 -19.39
N PHE A 300 -1.05 -0.34 -19.06
CA PHE A 300 -0.49 0.81 -19.75
C PHE A 300 0.14 1.74 -18.72
N ALA A 301 1.45 1.98 -18.84
CA ALA A 301 2.20 2.86 -17.96
C ALA A 301 2.71 4.07 -18.76
N ASP A 302 2.05 5.22 -18.57
CA ASP A 302 2.26 6.49 -19.28
C ASP A 302 2.86 7.59 -18.39
N GLN A 303 3.19 7.26 -17.15
CA GLN A 303 3.76 8.19 -16.17
C GLN A 303 5.11 7.70 -15.65
N ALA A 304 6.09 8.58 -15.63
CA ALA A 304 7.45 8.25 -15.22
C ALA A 304 7.50 7.87 -13.73
N ASN A 305 8.37 6.92 -13.37
CA ASN A 305 8.54 6.45 -11.98
C ASN A 305 7.26 5.89 -11.35
N THR A 306 6.43 5.20 -12.12
CA THR A 306 5.18 4.58 -11.63
C THR A 306 5.11 3.09 -11.94
N VAL A 307 4.25 2.38 -11.18
CA VAL A 307 3.83 1.01 -11.50
C VAL A 307 2.35 1.04 -11.83
N SER A 308 2.01 0.83 -13.10
CA SER A 308 0.63 0.64 -13.55
C SER A 308 0.28 -0.84 -13.52
N VAL A 309 -0.72 -1.20 -12.73
CA VAL A 309 -1.26 -2.56 -12.64
C VAL A 309 -2.48 -2.77 -13.56
N GLY A 310 -2.77 -1.84 -14.46
CA GLY A 310 -3.95 -1.87 -15.32
C GLY A 310 -3.94 -0.76 -16.38
N THR A 311 -5.13 -0.37 -16.82
CA THR A 311 -5.36 0.78 -17.70
C THR A 311 -6.64 1.49 -17.25
N VAL A 312 -6.90 2.70 -17.75
CA VAL A 312 -8.12 3.45 -17.40
C VAL A 312 -9.36 2.65 -17.83
N GLY A 313 -10.28 2.41 -16.89
CA GLY A 313 -11.45 1.55 -17.09
C GLY A 313 -11.16 0.04 -17.06
N GLY A 314 -9.89 -0.35 -16.88
CA GLY A 314 -9.40 -1.72 -16.74
C GLY A 314 -8.55 -1.89 -15.48
N GLU A 315 -8.94 -1.22 -14.39
CA GLU A 315 -8.20 -1.23 -13.13
C GLU A 315 -8.21 -2.62 -12.49
N ARG A 316 -7.12 -2.95 -11.78
CA ARG A 316 -7.01 -4.20 -11.02
C ARG A 316 -6.97 -3.93 -9.54
N ARG A 317 -7.55 -4.86 -8.77
CA ARG A 317 -7.39 -4.87 -7.31
C ARG A 317 -6.00 -5.42 -6.98
N ILE A 318 -5.31 -4.75 -6.07
CA ILE A 318 -4.13 -5.27 -5.39
C ILE A 318 -4.62 -5.91 -4.09
N VAL A 319 -4.47 -7.22 -3.95
CA VAL A 319 -4.96 -8.00 -2.80
C VAL A 319 -3.79 -8.56 -2.00
N ASN A 320 -4.05 -9.00 -0.76
CA ASN A 320 -3.04 -9.51 0.17
C ASN A 320 -1.98 -8.46 0.58
N VAL A 321 -2.41 -7.20 0.71
CA VAL A 321 -1.56 -6.09 1.18
C VAL A 321 -1.60 -6.06 2.71
N ALA A 322 -0.45 -6.31 3.35
CA ALA A 322 -0.28 -6.17 4.79
C ALA A 322 -0.44 -4.72 5.25
N ASP A 323 -0.41 -4.46 6.56
CA ASP A 323 -0.43 -3.09 7.05
C ASP A 323 0.84 -2.35 6.71
N GLY A 324 0.68 -1.11 6.21
CA GLY A 324 1.79 -0.18 6.09
C GLY A 324 2.32 0.22 7.46
N THR A 325 3.65 0.22 7.57
CA THR A 325 4.41 0.61 8.78
C THR A 325 5.30 1.83 8.52
N GLY A 326 5.80 1.98 7.30
CA GLY A 326 6.51 3.16 6.81
C GLY A 326 5.58 4.21 6.20
N GLN A 327 6.10 5.44 6.06
CA GLN A 327 5.35 6.57 5.50
C GLN A 327 5.02 6.41 4.00
N THR A 328 5.75 5.53 3.30
CA THR A 328 5.60 5.26 1.86
C THR A 328 5.00 3.88 1.57
N ASP A 329 4.50 3.20 2.60
CA ASP A 329 3.87 1.89 2.42
C ASP A 329 2.45 2.04 1.87
N ALA A 330 2.00 1.04 1.13
CA ALA A 330 0.61 0.97 0.71
C ALA A 330 -0.31 0.77 1.94
N VAL A 331 -1.44 1.48 1.96
CA VAL A 331 -2.48 1.35 2.99
C VAL A 331 -3.54 0.36 2.50
N ASN A 332 -3.89 -0.61 3.33
CA ASN A 332 -4.97 -1.55 3.01
C ASN A 332 -6.35 -1.06 3.50
N LEU A 333 -7.42 -1.74 3.09
CA LEU A 333 -8.80 -1.37 3.43
C LEU A 333 -9.07 -1.32 4.94
N ARG A 334 -8.45 -2.23 5.71
CA ARG A 334 -8.65 -2.30 7.16
C ARG A 334 -8.05 -1.08 7.86
N GLN A 335 -6.85 -0.65 7.49
CA GLN A 335 -6.24 0.58 8.03
C GLN A 335 -7.10 1.81 7.74
N LEU A 336 -7.63 1.92 6.52
CA LEU A 336 -8.54 3.01 6.15
C LEU A 336 -9.81 3.01 7.00
N GLN A 337 -10.42 1.83 7.19
CA GLN A 337 -11.62 1.69 8.04
C GLN A 337 -11.34 2.04 9.50
N GLN A 338 -10.18 1.64 10.04
CA GLN A 338 -9.76 1.97 11.41
C GLN A 338 -9.50 3.47 11.59
N ALA A 339 -8.85 4.11 10.62
CA ALA A 339 -8.65 5.56 10.61
C ALA A 339 -10.00 6.30 10.58
N GLY A 340 -10.94 5.85 9.74
CA GLY A 340 -12.31 6.39 9.69
C GLY A 340 -13.07 6.22 11.01
N ALA A 341 -13.00 5.04 11.63
CA ALA A 341 -13.64 4.79 12.93
C ALA A 341 -13.05 5.68 14.03
N THR A 342 -11.73 5.88 14.04
CA THR A 342 -11.05 6.77 15.00
C THR A 342 -11.47 8.22 14.80
N ALA A 343 -11.52 8.70 13.56
CA ALA A 343 -11.92 10.06 13.24
C ALA A 343 -13.37 10.35 13.68
N VAL A 344 -14.30 9.43 13.43
CA VAL A 344 -15.70 9.55 13.87
C VAL A 344 -15.79 9.55 15.41
N ALA A 345 -15.06 8.65 16.09
CA ALA A 345 -15.06 8.62 17.55
C ALA A 345 -14.53 9.94 18.16
N THR A 346 -13.46 10.51 17.60
CA THR A 346 -12.94 11.82 18.04
C THR A 346 -13.94 12.95 17.79
N ALA A 347 -14.59 12.97 16.63
CA ALA A 347 -15.59 13.99 16.29
C ALA A 347 -16.83 13.92 17.22
N ASN A 348 -17.29 12.71 17.53
CA ASN A 348 -18.38 12.51 18.47
C ASN A 348 -17.98 12.96 19.87
N ALA A 349 -16.81 12.55 20.37
CA ALA A 349 -16.33 12.96 21.69
C ALA A 349 -16.18 14.49 21.81
N TYR A 350 -15.72 15.16 20.75
CA TYR A 350 -15.67 16.62 20.70
C TYR A 350 -17.08 17.23 20.76
N THR A 351 -18.00 16.73 19.94
CA THR A 351 -19.41 17.18 19.92
C THR A 351 -20.06 17.00 21.28
N ASP A 352 -19.92 15.82 21.88
CA ASP A 352 -20.49 15.50 23.20
C ASP A 352 -19.95 16.42 24.30
N THR A 353 -18.64 16.73 24.24
CA THR A 353 -18.00 17.68 25.17
C THR A 353 -18.61 19.08 25.02
N GLN A 354 -18.75 19.56 23.79
CA GLN A 354 -19.31 20.89 23.52
C GLN A 354 -20.80 20.99 23.86
N VAL A 355 -21.58 19.94 23.58
CA VAL A 355 -22.99 19.85 23.96
C VAL A 355 -23.13 19.85 25.48
N THR A 356 -22.32 19.06 26.18
CA THR A 356 -22.33 19.01 27.65
C THR A 356 -21.98 20.36 28.26
N ALA A 357 -20.92 21.02 27.75
CA ALA A 357 -20.54 22.36 28.20
C ALA A 357 -21.64 23.39 27.92
N GLY A 358 -22.29 23.32 26.75
CA GLY A 358 -23.40 24.19 26.38
C GLY A 358 -24.62 24.00 27.30
N VAL A 359 -25.01 22.75 27.57
CA VAL A 359 -26.11 22.43 28.49
C VAL A 359 -25.79 22.89 29.91
N ALA A 360 -24.56 22.67 30.39
CA ALA A 360 -24.13 23.13 31.72
C ALA A 360 -24.18 24.66 31.83
N ALA A 361 -23.73 25.39 30.81
CA ALA A 361 -23.80 26.85 30.76
C ALA A 361 -25.27 27.35 30.75
N ALA A 362 -26.14 26.70 29.97
CA ALA A 362 -27.56 27.04 29.91
C ALA A 362 -28.28 26.76 31.23
N ASN A 363 -27.98 25.63 31.89
CA ASN A 363 -28.50 25.31 33.22
C ASN A 363 -28.00 26.32 34.25
N GLY A 364 -26.70 26.62 34.29
CA GLY A 364 -26.15 27.62 35.21
C GLY A 364 -26.78 29.02 35.03
N TYR A 365 -27.03 29.44 33.80
CA TYR A 365 -27.78 30.67 33.51
C TYR A 365 -29.22 30.60 34.03
N THR A 366 -29.92 29.48 33.77
CA THR A 366 -31.31 29.27 34.19
C THR A 366 -31.41 29.25 35.71
N ASP A 367 -30.56 28.50 36.40
CA ASP A 367 -30.51 28.41 37.87
C ASP A 367 -30.24 29.78 38.50
N THR A 368 -29.34 30.58 37.90
CA THR A 368 -29.09 31.96 38.33
C THR A 368 -30.34 32.83 38.20
N ARG A 369 -31.05 32.74 37.06
CA ARG A 369 -32.28 33.50 36.81
C ARG A 369 -33.44 33.06 37.70
N VAL A 370 -33.62 31.76 37.91
CA VAL A 370 -34.63 31.20 38.80
C VAL A 370 -34.35 31.61 40.24
N THR A 371 -33.09 31.48 40.72
CA THR A 371 -32.68 31.91 42.05
C THR A 371 -32.95 33.40 42.26
N ALA A 372 -32.52 34.26 41.33
CA ALA A 372 -32.80 35.69 41.40
C ALA A 372 -34.30 36.01 41.43
N GLY A 373 -35.11 35.27 40.66
CA GLY A 373 -36.56 35.38 40.65
C GLY A 373 -37.19 34.98 41.99
N VAL A 374 -36.79 33.84 42.56
CA VAL A 374 -37.26 33.36 43.87
C VAL A 374 -36.84 34.33 44.98
N THR A 375 -35.60 34.80 44.98
CA THR A 375 -35.13 35.82 45.96
C THR A 375 -35.95 37.10 45.87
N SER A 376 -36.25 37.58 44.66
CA SER A 376 -37.10 38.76 44.47
C SER A 376 -38.53 38.53 44.95
N ALA A 377 -39.10 37.35 44.67
CA ALA A 377 -40.45 36.98 45.09
C ALA A 377 -40.55 36.83 46.63
N ASN A 378 -39.55 36.22 47.27
CA ASN A 378 -39.45 36.12 48.72
C ASN A 378 -39.32 37.50 49.34
N ALA A 379 -38.40 38.35 48.86
CA ALA A 379 -38.24 39.71 49.36
C ALA A 379 -39.54 40.53 49.24
N TYR A 380 -40.26 40.39 48.13
CA TYR A 380 -41.59 40.99 47.96
C TYR A 380 -42.59 40.46 48.99
N THR A 381 -42.65 39.14 49.17
CA THR A 381 -43.56 38.47 50.10
C THR A 381 -43.26 38.84 51.56
N ASP A 382 -41.99 38.84 51.95
CA ASP A 382 -41.52 39.22 53.28
C ASP A 382 -41.87 40.69 53.57
N THR A 383 -41.61 41.58 52.60
CA THR A 383 -41.98 43.01 52.70
C THR A 383 -43.49 43.17 52.90
N ARG A 384 -44.30 42.44 52.12
CA ARG A 384 -45.77 42.51 52.20
C ARG A 384 -46.30 41.92 53.50
N THR A 385 -45.71 40.83 53.96
CA THR A 385 -46.07 40.16 55.21
C THR A 385 -45.72 41.03 56.40
N ALA A 386 -44.51 41.63 56.40
CA ALA A 386 -44.10 42.59 57.42
C ALA A 386 -45.04 43.81 57.47
N ALA A 387 -45.37 44.40 56.31
CA ALA A 387 -46.32 45.50 56.24
C ALA A 387 -47.72 45.11 56.79
N THR A 388 -48.19 43.91 56.45
CA THR A 388 -49.48 43.38 56.93
C THR A 388 -49.44 43.16 58.45
N LEU A 389 -48.35 42.60 58.97
CA LEU A 389 -48.15 42.38 60.41
C LEU A 389 -48.07 43.70 61.17
N THR A 390 -47.33 44.69 60.67
CA THR A 390 -47.27 46.04 61.24
C THR A 390 -48.65 46.68 61.29
N ALA A 391 -49.44 46.57 60.22
CA ALA A 391 -50.80 47.10 60.19
C ALA A 391 -51.73 46.38 61.19
N ALA A 392 -51.61 45.05 61.33
CA ALA A 392 -52.39 44.27 62.29
C ALA A 392 -52.02 44.59 63.75
N ASN A 393 -50.73 44.75 64.05
CA ASN A 393 -50.25 45.18 65.37
C ASN A 393 -50.77 46.58 65.68
N ALA A 394 -50.62 47.55 64.77
CA ALA A 394 -51.15 48.90 64.97
C ALA A 394 -52.67 48.92 65.21
N TYR A 395 -53.44 48.08 64.49
CA TYR A 395 -54.88 47.94 64.74
C TYR A 395 -55.16 47.40 66.16
N THR A 396 -54.41 46.36 66.57
CA THR A 396 -54.55 45.72 67.89
C THR A 396 -54.16 46.68 69.01
N ASP A 397 -53.02 47.35 68.90
CA ASP A 397 -52.52 48.35 69.84
C ASP A 397 -53.51 49.50 70.01
N ASN A 398 -54.06 50.01 68.90
CA ASN A 398 -55.13 51.01 68.94
C ASN A 398 -56.37 50.50 69.67
N ARG A 399 -56.77 49.24 69.46
CA ARG A 399 -57.93 48.67 70.15
C ARG A 399 -57.70 48.52 71.65
N ILE A 400 -56.52 48.07 72.07
CA ILE A 400 -56.12 47.97 73.48
C ILE A 400 -56.01 49.35 74.13
N ALA A 401 -55.41 50.33 73.46
CA ALA A 401 -55.33 51.70 73.96
C ALA A 401 -56.73 52.31 74.17
N ASN A 402 -57.64 52.12 73.22
CA ASN A 402 -59.03 52.56 73.37
C ASN A 402 -59.75 51.84 74.52
N LEU A 403 -59.50 50.54 74.72
CA LEU A 403 -60.06 49.79 75.84
C LEU A 403 -59.52 50.29 77.20
N ALA A 404 -58.22 50.61 77.28
CA ALA A 404 -57.60 51.17 78.48
C ALA A 404 -58.22 52.52 78.85
N LEU A 405 -58.41 53.43 77.88
CA LEU A 405 -59.10 54.71 78.09
C LEU A 405 -60.53 54.54 78.60
N ALA A 406 -61.27 53.56 78.06
CA ALA A 406 -62.62 53.26 78.52
C ALA A 406 -62.64 52.74 79.96
N PHE A 407 -61.69 51.87 80.31
CA PHE A 407 -61.55 51.34 81.67
C PHE A 407 -61.17 52.44 82.67
N ASP A 408 -60.23 53.32 82.35
CA ASP A 408 -59.86 54.46 83.21
C ASP A 408 -61.06 55.39 83.45
N ALA A 409 -61.88 55.64 82.43
CA ALA A 409 -63.11 56.44 82.57
C ALA A 409 -64.16 55.76 83.46
N ASP A 410 -64.27 54.42 83.41
CA ASP A 410 -65.16 53.66 84.28
C ASP A 410 -64.67 53.64 85.74
N VAL A 411 -63.35 53.53 85.97
CA VAL A 411 -62.74 53.63 87.31
C VAL A 411 -62.97 55.02 87.91
N ALA A 412 -62.79 56.09 87.12
CA ALA A 412 -63.05 57.46 87.56
C ALA A 412 -64.53 57.67 87.95
N ARG A 413 -65.47 57.10 87.19
CA ARG A 413 -66.90 57.13 87.50
C ARG A 413 -67.22 56.37 88.79
N LEU A 414 -66.54 55.25 89.04
CA LEU A 414 -66.70 54.47 90.26
C LEU A 414 -66.26 55.27 91.49
N ASN A 415 -65.08 55.90 91.43
CA ASN A 415 -64.57 56.76 92.52
C ASN A 415 -65.54 57.91 92.83
N GLY A 416 -66.07 58.59 91.80
CA GLY A 416 -67.04 59.68 92.02
C GLY A 416 -68.36 59.22 92.67
N ARG A 417 -68.78 57.96 92.49
CA ARG A 417 -69.95 57.40 93.20
C ARG A 417 -69.64 57.08 94.66
N ILE A 418 -68.41 56.65 94.97
CA ILE A 418 -67.98 56.33 96.33
C ILE A 418 -67.89 57.62 97.17
N ASP A 419 -67.34 58.70 96.59
CA ASP A 419 -67.29 60.02 97.25
C ASP A 419 -68.69 60.56 97.54
N GLY A 420 -69.65 60.34 96.63
CA GLY A 420 -71.05 60.72 96.84
C GLY A 420 -71.70 59.98 98.00
N LEU A 421 -71.40 58.70 98.18
CA LEU A 421 -71.94 57.87 99.27
C LEU A 421 -71.40 58.32 100.64
N ASP A 422 -70.12 58.69 100.71
CA ASP A 422 -69.50 59.20 101.93
C ASP A 422 -70.15 60.52 102.39
N GLY A 423 -70.44 61.41 101.44
CA GLY A 423 -71.18 62.64 101.72
C GLY A 423 -72.60 62.41 102.26
N ASP A 424 -73.31 61.39 101.78
CA ASP A 424 -74.67 61.08 102.28
C ASP A 424 -74.66 60.47 103.70
N LEU A 425 -73.63 59.70 104.04
CA LEU A 425 -73.46 59.15 105.39
C LEU A 425 -73.19 60.24 106.44
N ARG A 426 -72.32 61.21 106.13
CA ARG A 426 -72.03 62.34 107.03
C ARG A 426 -73.27 63.18 107.30
N ARG A 427 -74.07 63.48 106.27
CA ARG A 427 -75.41 64.09 106.39
C ARG A 427 -76.32 63.33 107.34
N MET A 428 -76.40 62.01 107.20
CA MET A 428 -77.27 61.15 107.99
C MET A 428 -76.86 61.15 109.48
N GLY A 429 -75.55 61.19 109.76
CA GLY A 429 -75.02 61.37 111.11
C GLY A 429 -75.41 62.71 111.75
N ALA A 430 -75.28 63.81 111.01
CA ALA A 430 -75.59 65.15 111.52
C ALA A 430 -77.10 65.30 111.83
N MET A 431 -77.95 64.76 110.95
CA MET A 431 -79.40 64.74 111.10
C MET A 431 -79.86 63.95 112.34
N SER A 432 -79.18 62.84 112.64
CA SER A 432 -79.48 62.02 113.81
C SER A 432 -79.12 62.75 115.11
N ALA A 433 -77.97 63.44 115.13
CA ALA A 433 -77.57 64.27 116.27
C ALA A 433 -78.55 65.43 116.53
N ALA A 434 -79.03 66.08 115.47
CA ALA A 434 -80.00 67.17 115.58
C ALA A 434 -81.33 66.69 116.19
N PHE A 435 -81.83 65.54 115.74
CA PHE A 435 -83.04 64.92 116.29
C PHE A 435 -82.92 64.55 117.77
N ALA A 436 -81.77 64.01 118.18
CA ALA A 436 -81.54 63.64 119.57
C ALA A 436 -81.54 64.87 120.50
N ALA A 437 -80.91 65.97 120.08
CA ALA A 437 -80.93 67.24 120.81
C ALA A 437 -82.35 67.81 120.98
N MET A 438 -83.21 67.59 119.97
CA MET A 438 -84.61 68.02 120.00
C MET A 438 -85.44 67.18 121.00
N ALA A 439 -85.25 65.86 121.04
CA ALA A 439 -85.96 64.97 121.96
C ALA A 439 -85.63 65.20 123.46
N GLY A 440 -84.40 65.63 123.79
CA GLY A 440 -83.99 65.92 125.17
C GLY A 440 -84.74 67.09 125.80
N ASN A 441 -85.10 68.11 125.01
CA ASN A 441 -85.78 69.31 125.51
C ASN A 441 -87.28 69.09 125.75
N THR A 442 -87.90 68.12 125.08
CA THR A 442 -89.32 67.75 125.23
C THR A 442 -89.64 66.98 126.52
N ALA A 443 -88.65 66.50 127.28
CA ALA A 443 -88.86 65.55 128.39
C ALA A 443 -88.92 66.17 129.81
N GLY A 444 -88.87 67.50 130.00
CA GLY A 444 -88.71 68.13 131.33
C GLY A 444 -89.72 69.23 131.74
N GLN A 445 -90.55 68.90 132.73
CA GLN A 445 -91.30 69.72 133.70
C GLN A 445 -92.53 70.57 133.27
N GLY A 446 -93.67 70.22 133.89
CA GLY A 446 -94.97 70.84 133.71
C GLY A 446 -95.17 72.11 134.54
N THR A 447 -95.33 73.22 133.82
CA THR A 447 -96.17 74.37 134.19
C THR A 447 -97.26 74.52 133.13
N GLY A 448 -98.32 73.73 133.21
CA GLY A 448 -99.64 74.01 132.60
C GLY A 448 -99.79 74.15 131.06
N ALA A 449 -98.74 74.12 130.24
CA ALA A 449 -98.84 74.33 128.78
C ALA A 449 -99.04 73.02 128.00
N ARG A 450 -100.07 72.96 127.13
CA ARG A 450 -100.50 71.73 126.40
C ARG A 450 -99.85 71.49 125.02
N ASN A 451 -99.13 72.46 124.44
CA ASN A 451 -98.46 72.32 123.14
C ASN A 451 -97.05 72.95 123.20
N ARG A 452 -96.04 72.32 122.58
CA ARG A 452 -94.67 72.83 122.52
C ARG A 452 -94.04 72.61 121.15
N LEU A 453 -93.28 73.61 120.70
CA LEU A 453 -92.41 73.53 119.53
C LEU A 453 -90.97 73.49 120.02
N VAL A 454 -90.16 72.59 119.47
CA VAL A 454 -88.74 72.40 119.83
C VAL A 454 -87.91 72.37 118.56
N ILE A 455 -86.75 73.00 118.62
CA ILE A 455 -85.77 73.01 117.54
C ILE A 455 -84.47 72.47 118.14
N GLY A 456 -83.91 71.45 117.52
CA GLY A 456 -82.63 70.86 117.90
C GLY A 456 -81.66 70.95 116.73
N VAL A 457 -80.45 71.43 116.98
CA VAL A 457 -79.34 71.44 116.02
C VAL A 457 -78.33 70.38 116.41
N GLY A 458 -77.75 69.71 115.43
CA GLY A 458 -76.73 68.69 115.65
C GLY A 458 -75.76 68.64 114.50
N GLY A 459 -74.52 68.25 114.79
CA GLY A 459 -73.46 68.12 113.80
C GLY A 459 -72.84 66.73 113.86
N PHE A 460 -72.31 66.27 112.73
CA PHE A 460 -71.49 65.08 112.62
C PHE A 460 -70.37 65.38 111.63
N GLU A 461 -69.14 65.36 112.14
CA GLU A 461 -67.96 65.90 111.45
C GLU A 461 -68.18 67.35 110.96
N ASP A 462 -68.02 67.58 109.67
CA ASP A 462 -68.13 68.86 108.97
C ASP A 462 -69.55 69.17 108.47
N GLU A 463 -70.52 68.26 108.67
CA GLU A 463 -71.91 68.47 108.28
C GLU A 463 -72.78 68.83 109.50
N SER A 464 -73.68 69.78 109.30
CA SER A 464 -74.60 70.27 110.33
C SER A 464 -76.05 70.09 109.88
N ALA A 465 -76.92 69.80 110.85
CA ALA A 465 -78.32 69.56 110.63
C ALA A 465 -79.17 70.33 111.63
N VAL A 466 -80.33 70.75 111.15
CA VAL A 466 -81.38 71.37 111.97
C VAL A 466 -82.55 70.41 112.00
N SER A 467 -83.10 70.20 113.18
CA SER A 467 -84.34 69.49 113.39
C SER A 467 -85.37 70.41 114.05
N VAL A 468 -86.62 70.26 113.63
CA VAL A 468 -87.76 70.96 114.22
C VAL A 468 -88.78 69.89 114.58
N GLY A 469 -89.29 69.94 115.79
CA GLY A 469 -90.33 69.04 116.25
C GLY A 469 -91.39 69.70 117.09
N TYR A 470 -92.54 69.06 117.07
CA TYR A 470 -93.74 69.46 117.76
C TYR A 470 -94.11 68.38 118.77
N ALA A 471 -94.38 68.84 119.98
CA ALA A 471 -94.63 68.03 121.14
C ALA A 471 -95.98 68.41 121.74
N ARG A 472 -96.83 67.42 122.00
CA ARG A 472 -98.16 67.63 122.57
C ARG A 472 -98.44 66.61 123.65
N THR A 473 -98.77 67.11 124.84
CA THR A 473 -99.31 66.31 125.95
C THR A 473 -100.82 66.15 125.76
N ILE A 474 -101.25 64.91 125.57
CA ILE A 474 -102.65 64.56 125.28
C ILE A 474 -103.43 64.33 126.58
N SER A 475 -102.77 63.79 127.60
CA SER A 475 -103.29 63.62 128.96
C SER A 475 -102.13 63.75 129.98
N PRO A 476 -102.40 63.79 131.31
CA PRO A 476 -101.34 63.79 132.32
C PRO A 476 -100.36 62.60 132.21
N SER A 477 -100.74 61.55 131.48
CA SER A 477 -100.00 60.29 131.36
C SER A 477 -99.52 59.99 129.93
N MET A 478 -99.70 60.91 128.96
CA MET A 478 -99.36 60.65 127.55
C MET A 478 -98.88 61.89 126.79
N ALA A 479 -97.75 61.74 126.08
CA ALA A 479 -97.17 62.77 125.20
C ALA A 479 -96.78 62.20 123.82
N LEU A 480 -97.00 63.00 122.77
CA LEU A 480 -96.60 62.72 121.38
C LEU A 480 -95.54 63.74 120.95
N ASN A 481 -94.46 63.27 120.34
CA ASN A 481 -93.43 64.09 119.71
C ASN A 481 -93.27 63.69 118.24
N VAL A 482 -93.28 64.66 117.33
CA VAL A 482 -92.96 64.44 115.92
C VAL A 482 -91.93 65.47 115.50
N GLY A 483 -90.88 65.05 114.82
CA GLY A 483 -89.89 65.95 114.26
C GLY A 483 -89.50 65.60 112.84
N VAL A 484 -88.85 66.57 112.20
CA VAL A 484 -88.12 66.40 110.94
C VAL A 484 -86.75 67.06 111.11
N SER A 485 -85.71 66.48 110.53
CA SER A 485 -84.39 67.09 110.43
C SER A 485 -83.91 67.15 109.00
N THR A 486 -83.06 68.12 108.74
CA THR A 486 -82.48 68.36 107.43
C THR A 486 -81.02 68.74 107.61
N ALA A 487 -80.14 68.18 106.77
CA ALA A 487 -78.73 68.57 106.68
C ALA A 487 -78.38 68.94 105.24
N GLY A 488 -77.80 70.13 105.09
CA GLY A 488 -77.28 70.61 103.81
C GLY A 488 -78.29 70.58 102.66
N ARG A 489 -77.78 70.37 101.43
CA ARG A 489 -78.57 70.43 100.19
C ARG A 489 -79.30 69.12 99.87
N GLY A 490 -80.26 68.76 100.71
CA GLY A 490 -81.36 67.86 100.28
C GLY A 490 -81.52 66.56 101.08
N GLY A 491 -80.66 66.30 102.07
CA GLY A 491 -80.90 65.20 102.99
C GLY A 491 -82.00 65.60 103.99
N THR A 492 -83.10 64.85 104.05
CA THR A 492 -84.15 65.03 105.05
C THR A 492 -84.42 63.70 105.76
N MET A 493 -84.60 63.76 107.07
CA MET A 493 -84.92 62.62 107.91
C MET A 493 -86.15 63.00 108.75
N GLY A 494 -87.09 62.09 108.95
CA GLY A 494 -88.33 62.33 109.71
C GLY A 494 -88.54 61.26 110.77
N GLY A 495 -89.08 61.63 111.93
CA GLY A 495 -89.30 60.68 113.03
C GLY A 495 -90.41 61.14 113.98
N ALA A 496 -91.18 60.19 114.50
CA ALA A 496 -92.23 60.41 115.49
C ALA A 496 -92.08 59.43 116.65
N SER A 497 -92.35 59.86 117.87
CA SER A 497 -92.32 59.02 119.07
C SER A 497 -93.47 59.36 120.02
N PHE A 498 -93.85 58.37 120.83
CA PHE A 498 -94.93 58.48 121.82
C PHE A 498 -94.38 58.05 123.18
N GLY A 499 -94.70 58.78 124.24
CA GLY A 499 -94.30 58.47 125.61
C GLY A 499 -95.51 58.34 126.52
N PHE A 500 -95.52 57.32 127.36
CA PHE A 500 -96.55 57.06 128.38
C PHE A 500 -95.86 57.03 129.75
N ALA A 501 -96.44 57.68 130.74
CA ALA A 501 -95.93 57.67 132.12
C ALA A 501 -97.01 57.07 133.03
N TRP A 502 -96.69 55.97 133.70
CA TRP A 502 -97.55 55.26 134.65
C TRP A 502 -96.96 55.27 136.06
#